data_AF-A0A5P8M397-F1
#
_entry.id   AF-A0A5P8M397-F1
#
_cell.length_a   1.000
_cell.length_b   1.000
_cell.length_c   1.000
_cell.angle_alpha   90.00
_cell.angle_beta   90.00
_cell.angle_gamma   90.00
#
_symmetry.space_group_name_H-M   'P 1'
#
loop_
_entity.id
_entity.type
_entity.pdbx_description
1 polymer ?
#
loop_
_entity_poly.entity_id
_entity_poly.type
_entity_poly.pdbx_seq_one_letter_code
_entity_poly.pdbx_strand_id
1 'polypeptide(L)'
;MSKPSITEQTQALFSDMYTILGPEFPKIRGFLLQAYKDLDRNAPQVIIARLTNTIYQESLGKRPAYPQQFEDDLAALGRLMTSNGYGYVLGYDWRNRYY
;
A
#
# COMPACT_ATOMS: atom_id res chain seq x y z
N MET A 1 1.44 -9.81 25.02
CA MET A 1 1.35 -10.00 23.56
C MET A 1 2.48 -9.22 22.92
N SER A 2 3.30 -9.86 22.09
CA SER A 2 4.36 -9.17 21.34
C SER A 2 3.73 -8.28 20.27
N LYS A 3 4.38 -7.15 19.96
CA LYS A 3 3.97 -6.30 18.82
C LYS A 3 4.09 -7.14 17.53
N PRO A 4 3.11 -7.10 16.61
CA PRO A 4 3.21 -7.80 15.34
C PRO A 4 4.46 -7.35 14.57
N SER A 5 5.10 -8.27 13.84
CA SER A 5 6.22 -7.98 12.96
C SER A 5 5.81 -7.01 11.84
N ILE A 6 6.78 -6.33 11.22
CA ILE A 6 6.51 -5.47 10.07
C ILE A 6 5.86 -6.27 8.92
N THR A 7 6.26 -7.53 8.72
CA THR A 7 5.66 -8.40 7.70
C THR A 7 4.19 -8.65 7.97
N GLU A 8 3.81 -9.01 9.21
CA GLU A 8 2.41 -9.24 9.59
C GLU A 8 1.57 -7.96 9.45
N GLN A 9 2.11 -6.81 9.86
CA GLN A 9 1.44 -5.51 9.69
C GLN A 9 1.23 -5.18 8.20
N THR A 10 2.21 -5.50 7.36
CA THR A 10 2.13 -5.26 5.91
C THR A 10 1.12 -6.20 5.25
N GLN A 11 1.11 -7.48 5.63
CA GLN A 11 0.13 -8.47 5.16
C GLN A 11 -1.29 -8.06 5.51
N ALA A 12 -1.53 -7.59 6.73
CA ALA A 12 -2.83 -7.09 7.16
C ALA A 12 -3.28 -5.91 6.29
N LEU A 13 -2.43 -4.89 6.14
CA LEU A 13 -2.74 -3.73 5.30
C LEU A 13 -3.03 -4.12 3.84
N PHE A 14 -2.26 -5.02 3.24
CA PHE A 14 -2.52 -5.46 1.87
C PHE A 14 -3.84 -6.21 1.72
N SER A 15 -4.18 -7.05 2.70
CA SER A 15 -5.45 -7.79 2.74
C SER A 15 -6.65 -6.84 2.87
N ASP A 16 -6.54 -5.84 3.75
CA ASP A 16 -7.58 -4.84 3.95
C ASP A 16 -7.78 -4.00 2.68
N MET A 17 -6.68 -3.48 2.12
CA MET A 17 -6.68 -2.74 0.86
C MET A 17 -7.31 -3.55 -0.29
N TYR A 18 -7.00 -4.85 -0.40
CA TYR A 18 -7.59 -5.72 -1.44
C TYR A 18 -9.10 -5.89 -1.26
N THR A 19 -9.56 -5.95 -0.01
CA THR A 19 -10.98 -6.11 0.35
C THR A 19 -11.76 -4.82 0.11
N ILE A 20 -11.17 -3.67 0.44
CA ILE A 20 -11.78 -2.35 0.25
C ILE A 20 -11.92 -2.02 -1.23
N LEU A 21 -10.93 -2.39 -2.05
CA LEU A 21 -11.03 -2.17 -3.49
C LEU A 21 -12.09 -3.10 -4.10
N GLY A 22 -13.13 -2.50 -4.66
CA GLY A 22 -14.11 -3.22 -5.45
C GLY A 22 -13.56 -3.76 -6.78
N PRO A 23 -14.33 -4.61 -7.47
CA PRO A 23 -13.94 -5.22 -8.75
C PRO A 23 -13.65 -4.19 -9.86
N GLU A 24 -14.05 -2.93 -9.70
CA GLU A 24 -13.74 -1.81 -10.59
C GLU A 24 -12.26 -1.39 -10.59
N PHE A 25 -11.45 -1.89 -9.65
CA PHE A 25 -9.98 -1.67 -9.62
C PHE A 25 -9.18 -2.98 -9.86
N PRO A 26 -9.42 -3.71 -10.96
CA PRO A 26 -8.91 -5.08 -11.12
C PRO A 26 -7.38 -5.13 -11.16
N LYS A 27 -6.72 -4.13 -11.76
CA LYS A 27 -5.26 -4.04 -11.81
C LYS A 27 -4.63 -3.89 -10.43
N ILE A 28 -5.13 -2.93 -9.65
CA ILE A 28 -4.59 -2.65 -8.31
C ILE A 28 -4.82 -3.84 -7.38
N ARG A 29 -5.99 -4.48 -7.47
CA ARG A 29 -6.27 -5.75 -6.78
C ARG A 29 -5.26 -6.83 -7.14
N GLY A 30 -4.92 -6.97 -8.44
CA GLY A 30 -3.88 -7.89 -8.90
C GLY A 30 -2.50 -7.57 -8.30
N PHE A 31 -2.11 -6.30 -8.25
CA PHE A 31 -0.83 -5.88 -7.66
C PHE A 31 -0.78 -6.13 -6.15
N LEU A 32 -1.86 -5.88 -5.42
CA LEU A 32 -1.95 -6.19 -3.98
C LEU A 32 -1.81 -7.69 -3.71
N LEU A 33 -2.51 -8.53 -4.48
CA LEU A 33 -2.42 -9.98 -4.34
C LEU A 33 -1.00 -10.48 -4.62
N GLN A 34 -0.34 -9.93 -5.64
CA GLN A 34 1.05 -10.29 -5.96
C GLN A 34 2.00 -9.81 -4.85
N ALA A 35 1.86 -8.57 -4.39
CA ALA A 35 2.67 -8.02 -3.31
C ALA A 35 2.52 -8.83 -2.01
N TYR A 36 1.31 -9.26 -1.68
CA TYR A 36 1.04 -10.13 -0.53
C TYR A 36 1.83 -11.46 -0.61
N LYS A 37 1.81 -12.11 -1.78
CA LYS A 37 2.55 -13.36 -2.02
C LYS A 37 4.07 -13.17 -1.97
N ASP A 38 4.55 -12.00 -2.38
CA ASP A 38 5.98 -11.71 -2.45
C ASP A 38 6.60 -11.36 -1.09
N LEU A 39 5.79 -11.03 -0.07
CA LEU A 39 6.25 -10.72 1.30
C LEU A 39 6.96 -11.89 1.98
N ASP A 40 6.61 -13.14 1.65
CA ASP A 40 7.26 -14.31 2.24
C ASP A 40 8.68 -14.53 1.71
N ARG A 41 9.02 -13.90 0.57
CA ARG A 41 10.26 -14.14 -0.17
C ARG A 41 11.18 -12.93 -0.21
N ASN A 42 10.68 -11.75 0.16
CA ASN A 42 11.36 -10.48 -0.01
C ASN A 42 11.21 -9.60 1.22
N ALA A 43 12.14 -8.67 1.38
CA ALA A 43 12.09 -7.71 2.47
C ALA A 43 10.86 -6.78 2.30
N PRO A 44 10.02 -6.60 3.34
CA PRO A 44 8.78 -5.83 3.25
C PRO A 44 8.96 -4.43 2.67
N GLN A 45 10.07 -3.77 2.97
CA GLN A 45 10.38 -2.43 2.47
C GLN A 45 10.46 -2.35 0.95
N VAL A 46 10.98 -3.40 0.30
CA VAL A 46 11.10 -3.46 -1.16
C VAL A 46 9.73 -3.66 -1.79
N ILE A 47 8.91 -4.53 -1.18
CA ILE A 47 7.56 -4.83 -1.67
C ILE A 47 6.64 -3.63 -1.50
N ILE A 48 6.65 -2.98 -0.34
CA ILE A 48 5.88 -1.76 -0.09
C ILE A 48 6.30 -0.68 -1.09
N ALA A 49 7.61 -0.44 -1.28
CA ALA A 49 8.09 0.59 -2.20
C ALA A 49 7.67 0.34 -3.66
N ARG A 50 7.74 -0.91 -4.11
CA ARG A 50 7.30 -1.29 -5.46
C ARG A 50 5.79 -1.12 -5.62
N LEU A 51 5.01 -1.58 -4.63
CA LEU A 51 3.56 -1.52 -4.69
C LEU A 51 3.06 -0.08 -4.72
N THR A 52 3.52 0.78 -3.81
CA THR A 52 3.06 2.18 -3.74
C THR A 52 3.45 2.95 -5.01
N ASN A 53 4.64 2.73 -5.56
CA ASN A 53 5.03 3.31 -6.85
C ASN A 53 4.12 2.81 -7.99
N THR A 54 3.79 1.52 -8.01
CA THR A 54 2.88 0.96 -9.04
C THR A 54 1.48 1.56 -8.94
N ILE A 55 0.94 1.70 -7.71
CA ILE A 55 -0.35 2.32 -7.45
C ILE A 55 -0.34 3.80 -7.86
N TYR A 56 0.77 4.50 -7.61
CA TYR A 56 0.95 5.89 -8.03
C TYR A 56 0.94 6.01 -9.57
N GLN A 57 1.70 5.18 -10.29
CA GLN A 57 1.72 5.23 -11.75
C GLN A 57 0.35 4.96 -12.37
N GLU A 58 -0.38 3.96 -11.88
CA GLU A 58 -1.76 3.72 -12.32
C GLU A 58 -2.70 4.87 -11.94
N SER A 59 -2.38 5.62 -10.87
CA SER A 59 -3.19 6.75 -10.45
C SER A 59 -3.11 7.98 -11.36
N LEU A 60 -2.06 8.07 -12.19
CA LEU A 60 -1.88 9.15 -13.17
C LEU A 60 -2.81 8.99 -14.40
N GLY A 61 -3.38 7.81 -14.60
CA GLY A 61 -4.36 7.56 -15.66
C GLY A 61 -5.78 8.00 -15.32
N LYS A 62 -6.70 7.90 -16.31
CA LYS A 62 -8.14 8.06 -16.05
C LYS A 62 -8.65 6.84 -15.28
N ARG A 63 -9.07 7.05 -14.03
CA ARG A 63 -9.66 6.04 -13.15
C ARG A 63 -10.70 6.65 -12.22
N PRO A 64 -11.59 5.84 -11.61
CA PRO A 64 -12.38 6.28 -10.46
C PRO A 64 -11.47 6.68 -9.27
N ALA A 65 -11.98 7.57 -8.41
CA ALA A 65 -11.32 7.90 -7.15
C ALA A 65 -11.19 6.66 -6.26
N TYR A 66 -10.08 6.54 -5.51
CA TYR A 66 -9.96 5.43 -4.57
C TYR A 66 -10.91 5.63 -3.38
N PRO A 67 -11.41 4.55 -2.77
CA PRO A 67 -12.13 4.66 -1.51
C PRO A 67 -11.26 5.33 -0.43
N GLN A 68 -11.86 6.17 0.43
CA GLN A 68 -11.10 6.91 1.46
C GLN A 68 -10.27 5.99 2.36
N GLN A 69 -10.84 4.86 2.80
CA GLN A 69 -10.13 3.89 3.63
C GLN A 69 -8.89 3.32 2.93
N PHE A 70 -8.96 3.12 1.61
CA PHE A 70 -7.81 2.65 0.83
C PHE A 70 -6.67 3.69 0.82
N GLU A 71 -7.01 4.98 0.71
CA GLU A 71 -6.03 6.07 0.80
C GLU A 71 -5.44 6.21 2.21
N ASP A 72 -6.24 5.96 3.26
CA ASP A 72 -5.76 5.92 4.64
C ASP A 72 -4.80 4.74 4.90
N ASP A 73 -5.06 3.58 4.30
CA ASP A 73 -4.18 2.39 4.38
C ASP A 73 -2.87 2.60 3.60
N LEU A 74 -2.92 3.28 2.45
CA LEU A 74 -1.73 3.73 1.73
C LEU A 74 -0.87 4.66 2.60
N ALA A 75 -1.48 5.59 3.31
CA ALA A 75 -0.78 6.44 4.26
C ALA A 75 -0.23 5.63 5.45
N ALA A 76 -0.94 4.57 5.89
CA ALA A 76 -0.47 3.67 6.94
C ALA A 76 0.78 2.90 6.52
N LEU A 77 0.87 2.45 5.26
CA LEU A 77 2.08 1.83 4.71
C LEU A 77 3.29 2.79 4.74
N GLY A 78 3.10 4.05 4.38
CA GLY A 78 4.15 5.08 4.47
C GLY A 78 4.64 5.31 5.90
N ARG A 79 3.71 5.37 6.86
CA ARG A 79 4.03 5.45 8.30
C ARG A 79 4.74 4.19 8.79
N LEU A 80 4.32 3.01 8.35
CA LEU A 80 4.94 1.74 8.72
C LEU A 80 6.40 1.71 8.26
N MET A 81 6.68 2.10 7.02
CA MET A 81 8.04 2.23 6.48
C MET A 81 8.91 3.16 7.34
N THR A 82 8.41 4.37 7.59
CA THR A 82 9.14 5.42 8.33
C THR A 82 9.41 4.97 9.77
N SER A 83 8.44 4.36 10.45
CA SER A 83 8.57 3.90 11.83
C SER A 83 9.55 2.74 12.01
N ASN A 84 9.90 2.03 10.93
CA ASN A 84 10.89 0.96 10.92
C ASN A 84 12.25 1.43 10.38
N GLY A 85 12.46 2.75 10.23
CA GLY A 85 13.73 3.32 9.76
C GLY A 85 13.96 3.19 8.26
N TYR A 86 12.96 2.72 7.51
CA TYR A 86 13.00 2.74 6.05
C TYR A 86 12.62 4.15 5.58
N GLY A 87 13.46 4.74 4.73
CA GLY A 87 13.25 6.09 4.21
C GLY A 87 11.88 6.27 3.56
N TYR A 88 11.48 7.52 3.37
CA TYR A 88 10.20 7.86 2.74
C TYR A 88 10.12 7.23 1.35
N VAL A 89 9.09 6.42 1.13
CA VAL A 89 8.81 5.90 -0.20
C VAL A 89 8.20 7.04 -1.02
N LEU A 90 8.97 7.56 -1.96
CA LEU A 90 8.58 8.64 -2.88
C LEU A 90 7.16 8.44 -3.44
N GLY A 91 6.32 9.47 -3.33
CA GLY A 91 5.40 9.79 -4.41
C GLY A 91 4.01 10.30 -4.08
N TYR A 92 3.50 10.18 -2.84
CA TYR A 92 2.16 10.69 -2.56
C TYR A 92 1.91 10.92 -1.07
N ASP A 93 1.73 12.19 -0.71
CA ASP A 93 1.02 12.53 0.52
C ASP A 93 -0.48 12.36 0.26
N TRP A 94 -0.99 11.15 0.52
CA TRP A 94 -2.41 10.82 0.34
C TRP A 94 -3.35 11.71 1.17
N ARG A 95 -2.84 12.50 2.13
CA ARG A 95 -3.62 13.43 2.95
C ARG A 95 -3.51 14.89 2.54
N ASN A 96 -2.43 15.32 1.90
CA ASN A 96 -2.27 16.71 1.43
C ASN A 96 -2.86 16.94 0.02
N ARG A 97 -4.13 16.58 -0.17
CA ARG A 97 -4.89 16.90 -1.40
C ARG A 97 -5.79 18.14 -1.28
N TYR A 98 -5.71 18.87 -0.18
CA TYR A 98 -6.51 20.08 0.08
C TYR A 98 -5.67 21.22 0.66
N TYR A 99 -4.73 21.76 -0.11
CA TYR A 99 -4.33 23.16 -0.04
C TYR A 99 -3.90 23.64 -1.43
#